data_AF-V9D475-F1
#
_entry.id   AF-V9D475-F1
#
_cell.length_a   1.000
_cell.length_b   1.000
_cell.length_c   1.000
_cell.angle_alpha   90.00
_cell.angle_beta   90.00
_cell.angle_gamma   90.00
#
_symmetry.space_group_name_H-M   'P 1'
#
loop_
_entity.id
_entity.type
_entity.pdbx_description
1 polymer ?
#
loop_
_entity_poly.entity_id
_entity_poly.type
_entity_poly.pdbx_seq_one_letter_code
_entity_poly.pdbx_strand_id
1 'polypeptide(L)'
;MSSSPKPLDRAGIWSYVPFTSTPRRRSIGSGLPRTTTNSANGRPWDPSAAKSNTHFLPSGRSQPNILESVQNAWMTQSRQAKYIRTGGILALIALLYWFLSAGSTPVQNVYTSTTSPTSRCTKPHDPTKPLVQYAIMIDAGSTGSRIHVYKFNNCGPTPELENEDFKMTEPKPGGSGLSSFKTDAEGAAKSLDPLMEVAMKAVPDEYKSCTPIAVKATAGLRLLGEDMSLKILEAVRTRLETQYPFAVVSREKNGVEIMKGEDEGVFAWITTNYLLGKIGGPDESPTAAVFDLGGGSTQIVFQPTFKKSPHGGMPQTMEEGDHKYKLKFGGREFELYQHSHLGYGLMSARKALHQLVLDRMHKQNPDSRAWLSKPIPNSCITPGTQKKITVEMPADHELAGEHEVVMEGPADAIPAQCRALAEAILYKDKACNLAPCSFNGVHQPPLEKTFAKEDVYIFSYFYDRTHELGMPESFTLRELQDLTAKACGGEKTWDAFAGIEGAIEGLQERPETCLDLNFMSALLHTGYEMPIDREVKIAKKIKGNELGWCLGASLPLLEKESGWECRIREVS
;
A
#
# COMPACT_ATOMS: atom_id res chain seq x y z
N MET A 1 9.02 27.60 45.10
CA MET A 1 7.78 27.25 44.37
C MET A 1 8.17 26.35 43.21
N SER A 2 7.82 25.08 43.35
CA SER A 2 8.05 24.02 42.35
C SER A 2 6.97 24.14 41.28
N SER A 3 7.37 24.19 40.01
CA SER A 3 6.46 24.01 38.88
C SER A 3 6.78 22.68 38.21
N SER A 4 5.90 21.70 38.41
CA SER A 4 5.96 20.37 37.83
C SER A 4 6.08 20.40 36.29
N PRO A 5 6.83 19.48 35.67
CA PRO A 5 6.73 19.25 34.23
C PRO A 5 5.40 18.58 33.91
N LYS A 6 4.72 19.07 32.86
CA LYS A 6 3.53 18.41 32.29
C LYS A 6 3.91 17.04 31.71
N PRO A 7 3.02 16.03 31.75
CA PRO A 7 3.30 14.74 31.14
C PRO A 7 3.37 14.90 29.61
N LEU A 8 4.42 14.36 29.00
CA LEU A 8 4.49 14.10 27.57
C LEU A 8 3.38 13.11 27.21
N ASP A 9 2.41 13.55 26.41
CA ASP A 9 1.49 12.64 25.71
C ASP A 9 2.31 11.68 24.85
N ARG A 10 2.38 10.42 25.27
CA ARG A 10 2.95 9.31 24.50
C ARG A 10 1.98 8.94 23.38
N ALA A 11 1.99 9.72 22.30
CA ALA A 11 1.41 9.30 21.04
C ALA A 11 2.42 8.37 20.32
N GLY A 12 1.95 7.21 19.84
CA GLY A 12 2.76 6.32 19.00
C GLY A 12 3.36 7.06 17.78
N ILE A 13 4.41 6.49 17.21
CA ILE A 13 5.17 7.05 16.06
C ILE A 13 4.25 7.30 14.85
N TRP A 14 3.11 6.61 14.81
CA TRP A 14 2.11 6.62 13.76
C TRP A 14 0.79 7.22 14.25
N SER A 15 0.16 8.05 13.42
CA SER A 15 -1.30 8.20 13.48
C SER A 15 -1.92 6.98 12.81
N TYR A 16 -2.58 6.15 13.60
CA TYR A 16 -3.34 5.01 13.11
C TYR A 16 -4.45 5.52 12.15
N VAL A 17 -4.24 5.38 10.83
CA VAL A 17 -5.36 5.30 9.88
C VAL A 17 -5.54 3.81 9.64
N PRO A 18 -6.62 3.17 10.14
CA PRO A 18 -6.83 1.75 9.91
C PRO A 18 -6.86 1.46 8.41
N PHE A 19 -6.38 0.28 8.03
CA PHE A 19 -6.63 -0.36 6.74
C PHE A 19 -8.14 -0.55 6.54
N THR A 20 -8.90 0.52 6.34
CA THR A 20 -10.35 0.48 6.15
C THR A 20 -10.81 1.57 5.19
N SER A 21 -11.68 1.16 4.26
CA SER A 21 -12.52 2.00 3.41
C SER A 21 -13.26 3.09 4.19
N THR A 22 -13.32 4.29 3.62
CA THR A 22 -14.30 5.32 3.96
C THR A 22 -15.75 4.82 3.79
N PRO A 23 -16.74 5.44 4.48
CA PRO A 23 -18.08 4.87 4.65
C PRO A 23 -18.89 4.91 3.35
N ARG A 24 -19.66 3.85 3.09
CA ARG A 24 -20.69 3.80 2.03
C ARG A 24 -21.60 5.04 2.10
N ARG A 25 -21.70 5.77 1.00
CA ARG A 25 -22.74 6.78 0.73
C ARG A 25 -24.13 6.18 1.01
N ARG A 26 -24.87 6.76 1.95
CA ARG A 26 -26.34 6.66 1.97
C ARG A 26 -26.87 7.56 0.86
N SER A 27 -27.54 6.96 -0.12
CA SER A 27 -28.35 7.67 -1.11
C SER A 27 -29.47 8.44 -0.39
N ILE A 28 -29.48 9.75 -0.56
CA ILE A 28 -30.58 10.65 -0.20
C ILE A 28 -31.60 10.59 -1.34
N GLY A 29 -32.79 10.06 -1.05
CA GLY A 29 -33.98 10.24 -1.89
C GLY A 29 -34.85 11.36 -1.33
N SER A 30 -34.84 12.51 -1.99
CA SER A 30 -35.98 13.44 -2.10
C SER A 30 -37.23 12.68 -2.58
N GLY A 31 -38.48 12.90 -2.17
CA GLY A 31 -39.13 14.01 -1.51
C GLY A 31 -40.52 14.23 -2.17
N LEU A 32 -41.60 13.83 -1.46
CA LEU A 32 -42.98 14.40 -1.44
C LEU A 32 -43.93 14.20 -2.66
N PRO A 33 -45.27 14.42 -2.57
CA PRO A 33 -46.20 14.58 -1.42
C PRO A 33 -47.63 13.93 -1.53
N ARG A 34 -48.40 13.94 -0.40
CA ARG A 34 -49.87 14.17 -0.15
C ARG A 34 -50.94 13.43 -1.00
N THR A 35 -52.11 12.96 -0.52
CA THR A 35 -53.22 13.54 0.31
C THR A 35 -54.30 12.41 0.47
N THR A 36 -55.13 12.22 1.52
CA THR A 36 -56.33 12.96 2.06
C THR A 36 -56.87 12.19 3.31
N THR A 37 -57.05 12.76 4.53
CA THR A 37 -58.26 13.38 5.19
C THR A 37 -59.54 12.51 5.23
N ASN A 38 -60.32 12.29 6.32
CA ASN A 38 -60.90 13.18 7.39
C ASN A 38 -61.46 12.34 8.59
N SER A 39 -61.28 12.71 9.88
CA SER A 39 -62.12 13.54 10.83
C SER A 39 -63.12 12.69 11.68
N ALA A 40 -63.46 12.90 12.98
CA ALA A 40 -63.49 14.08 13.88
C ALA A 40 -63.69 13.72 15.39
N ASN A 41 -63.47 14.72 16.28
CA ASN A 41 -64.02 15.03 17.65
C ASN A 41 -63.76 14.05 18.83
N GLY A 42 -63.54 14.40 20.10
CA GLY A 42 -63.57 15.61 20.96
C GLY A 42 -63.65 15.15 22.45
N ARG A 43 -63.03 15.87 23.41
CA ARG A 43 -62.85 15.53 24.87
C ARG A 43 -64.17 15.69 25.71
N PRO A 44 -64.23 15.69 27.09
CA PRO A 44 -63.30 15.33 28.21
C PRO A 44 -63.94 14.63 29.49
N TRP A 45 -63.09 14.33 30.51
CA TRP A 45 -63.32 14.40 32.00
C TRP A 45 -63.76 13.18 32.89
N ASP A 46 -63.26 13.23 34.13
CA ASP A 46 -63.08 12.33 35.34
C ASP A 46 -64.39 12.02 36.15
N PRO A 47 -64.46 11.49 37.43
CA PRO A 47 -63.54 10.75 38.35
C PRO A 47 -64.13 9.63 39.29
N SER A 48 -63.24 8.91 40.02
CA SER A 48 -63.25 8.45 41.46
C SER A 48 -64.26 7.45 42.08
N ALA A 49 -63.78 6.52 42.93
CA ALA A 49 -64.14 6.32 44.38
C ALA A 49 -63.60 4.97 44.99
N ALA A 50 -63.52 4.90 46.33
CA ALA A 50 -62.72 3.98 47.16
C ALA A 50 -63.50 3.21 48.28
N LYS A 51 -62.76 2.36 49.04
CA LYS A 51 -63.02 1.72 50.40
C LYS A 51 -63.56 0.26 50.38
N SER A 52 -63.34 -0.68 51.33
CA SER A 52 -62.49 -0.89 52.55
C SER A 52 -62.77 -2.29 53.21
N ASN A 53 -61.75 -2.95 53.77
CA ASN A 53 -61.58 -3.87 54.95
C ASN A 53 -62.64 -4.90 55.47
N THR A 54 -62.14 -6.05 55.97
CA THR A 54 -62.43 -6.66 57.32
C THR A 54 -61.56 -7.92 57.65
N HIS A 55 -61.33 -8.19 58.95
CA HIS A 55 -60.49 -9.24 59.59
C HIS A 55 -61.33 -10.34 60.28
N PHE A 56 -60.77 -11.56 60.55
CA PHE A 56 -60.97 -12.40 61.79
C PHE A 56 -60.03 -13.66 61.82
N LEU A 57 -59.65 -14.14 63.03
CA LEU A 57 -58.87 -15.37 63.43
C LEU A 57 -59.82 -16.38 64.18
N PRO A 58 -59.47 -17.58 64.78
CA PRO A 58 -58.17 -18.19 65.20
C PRO A 58 -57.97 -19.76 65.21
N SER A 59 -56.76 -20.22 65.66
CA SER A 59 -56.40 -21.43 66.48
C SER A 59 -55.85 -22.76 65.88
N GLY A 60 -54.78 -23.34 66.50
CA GLY A 60 -54.52 -24.81 66.56
C GLY A 60 -53.11 -25.43 66.30
N ARG A 61 -52.29 -25.63 67.36
CA ARG A 61 -51.13 -26.56 67.68
C ARG A 61 -50.57 -27.64 66.70
N SER A 62 -49.23 -27.78 66.60
CA SER A 62 -48.43 -29.05 66.68
C SER A 62 -46.89 -28.82 66.83
N GLN A 63 -46.15 -29.80 67.37
CA GLN A 63 -44.76 -29.77 67.91
C GLN A 63 -43.60 -29.84 66.87
N PRO A 64 -42.33 -29.51 67.25
CA PRO A 64 -41.21 -29.39 66.32
C PRO A 64 -40.32 -30.65 66.16
N ASN A 65 -39.82 -30.87 64.93
CA ASN A 65 -38.86 -31.90 64.53
C ASN A 65 -37.43 -31.32 64.44
N ILE A 66 -36.50 -31.89 65.21
CA ILE A 66 -35.06 -32.25 65.01
C ILE A 66 -34.11 -31.38 64.13
N LEU A 67 -34.58 -30.45 63.30
CA LEU A 67 -33.77 -29.54 62.47
C LEU A 67 -33.29 -28.29 63.22
N GLU A 68 -33.84 -27.98 64.39
CA GLU A 68 -33.38 -26.86 65.24
C GLU A 68 -32.10 -27.16 66.06
N SER A 69 -31.71 -28.43 66.22
CA SER A 69 -30.52 -28.78 67.01
C SER A 69 -29.20 -28.63 66.24
N VAL A 70 -29.25 -28.54 64.91
CA VAL A 70 -28.05 -28.38 64.06
C VAL A 70 -27.78 -26.90 63.73
N GLN A 71 -28.81 -26.03 63.72
CA GLN A 71 -28.62 -24.58 63.55
C GLN A 71 -28.05 -23.88 64.78
N ASN A 72 -28.22 -24.46 65.98
CA ASN A 72 -27.70 -23.88 67.22
C ASN A 72 -26.22 -24.23 67.53
N ALA A 73 -25.59 -25.13 66.76
CA ALA A 73 -24.17 -25.44 66.89
C ALA A 73 -23.23 -24.44 66.18
N TRP A 74 -23.78 -23.46 65.45
CA TRP A 74 -23.01 -22.46 64.68
C TRP A 74 -23.04 -21.04 65.25
N MET A 75 -23.60 -20.86 66.46
CA MET A 75 -23.68 -19.54 67.09
C MET A 75 -23.15 -19.54 68.52
N THR A 76 -21.83 -19.63 68.66
CA THR A 76 -21.05 -18.93 69.70
C THR A 76 -19.57 -18.87 69.29
N GLN A 77 -19.26 -18.28 68.13
CA GLN A 77 -17.88 -17.85 67.87
C GLN A 77 -17.73 -16.39 68.31
N SER A 78 -16.83 -16.18 69.26
CA SER A 78 -16.53 -14.87 69.85
C SER A 78 -16.22 -13.85 68.74
N ARG A 79 -16.55 -12.58 69.00
CA ARG A 79 -16.30 -11.46 68.08
C ARG A 79 -14.85 -11.43 67.56
N GLN A 80 -13.88 -11.90 68.36
CA GLN A 80 -12.47 -12.01 67.99
C GLN A 80 -12.20 -13.07 66.90
N ALA A 81 -12.88 -14.21 66.89
CA ALA A 81 -12.70 -15.26 65.88
C ALA A 81 -13.17 -14.83 64.48
N LYS A 82 -14.21 -13.97 64.42
CA LYS A 82 -14.67 -13.37 63.15
C LYS A 82 -13.64 -12.38 62.59
N TYR A 83 -13.04 -11.53 63.42
CA TYR A 83 -12.00 -10.60 62.96
C TYR A 83 -10.72 -11.32 62.49
N ILE A 84 -10.33 -12.41 63.16
CA ILE A 84 -9.15 -13.19 62.76
C ILE A 84 -9.38 -13.94 61.43
N ARG A 85 -10.58 -14.51 61.21
CA ARG A 85 -10.91 -15.15 59.92
C ARG A 85 -11.03 -14.15 58.78
N THR A 86 -11.73 -13.04 58.99
CA THR A 86 -11.86 -12.01 57.95
C THR A 86 -10.51 -11.33 57.68
N GLY A 87 -9.70 -11.08 58.71
CA GLY A 87 -8.33 -10.59 58.57
C GLY A 87 -7.42 -11.56 57.86
N GLY A 88 -7.52 -12.87 58.15
CA GLY A 88 -6.76 -13.92 57.46
C GLY A 88 -7.15 -14.07 55.99
N ILE A 89 -8.45 -13.98 55.66
CA ILE A 89 -8.93 -14.01 54.27
C ILE A 89 -8.48 -12.77 53.51
N LEU A 90 -8.57 -11.58 54.12
CA LEU A 90 -8.09 -10.34 53.50
C LEU A 90 -6.57 -10.33 53.32
N ALA A 91 -5.82 -10.85 54.29
CA ALA A 91 -4.37 -11.01 54.17
C ALA A 91 -4.00 -12.00 53.06
N LEU A 92 -4.75 -13.11 52.91
CA LEU A 92 -4.52 -14.10 51.88
C LEU A 92 -4.90 -13.59 50.48
N ILE A 93 -5.99 -12.80 50.37
CA ILE A 93 -6.35 -12.07 49.14
C ILE A 93 -5.29 -11.02 48.81
N ALA A 94 -4.77 -10.29 49.79
CA ALA A 94 -3.69 -9.33 49.59
C ALA A 94 -2.37 -10.01 49.19
N LEU A 95 -2.07 -11.19 49.75
CA LEU A 95 -0.91 -12.01 49.38
C LEU A 95 -1.05 -12.62 47.99
N LEU A 96 -2.25 -13.08 47.61
CA LEU A 96 -2.57 -13.52 46.26
C LEU A 96 -2.50 -12.36 45.27
N TYR A 97 -3.03 -11.19 45.63
CA TYR A 97 -2.85 -9.98 44.83
C TYR A 97 -1.38 -9.63 44.71
N TRP A 98 -0.59 -9.70 45.78
CA TRP A 98 0.85 -9.43 45.74
C TRP A 98 1.63 -10.46 44.90
N PHE A 99 1.26 -11.75 44.96
CA PHE A 99 1.85 -12.79 44.12
C PHE A 99 1.42 -12.70 42.64
N LEU A 100 0.18 -12.28 42.37
CA LEU A 100 -0.34 -12.10 41.01
C LEU A 100 0.05 -10.74 40.40
N SER A 101 0.33 -9.73 41.23
CA SER A 101 0.84 -8.40 40.82
C SER A 101 2.35 -8.26 40.93
N ALA A 102 3.03 -9.25 41.53
CA ALA A 102 4.38 -9.65 41.14
C ALA A 102 4.32 -10.29 39.74
N GLY A 103 3.77 -9.53 38.78
CA GLY A 103 3.98 -9.78 37.38
C GLY A 103 5.47 -9.87 37.18
N SER A 104 5.87 -10.90 36.44
CA SER A 104 7.18 -11.04 35.85
C SER A 104 7.72 -9.65 35.49
N THR A 105 8.68 -9.16 36.29
CA THR A 105 9.55 -8.09 35.80
C THR A 105 10.07 -8.61 34.48
N PRO A 106 9.86 -7.90 33.35
CA PRO A 106 10.47 -8.33 32.11
C PRO A 106 11.95 -8.39 32.43
N VAL A 107 12.55 -9.59 32.29
CA VAL A 107 13.99 -9.72 32.30
C VAL A 107 14.43 -8.83 31.16
N GLN A 108 14.79 -7.59 31.46
CA GLN A 108 15.51 -6.77 30.51
C GLN A 108 16.82 -7.53 30.34
N ASN A 109 16.92 -8.29 29.26
CA ASN A 109 18.19 -8.84 28.82
C ASN A 109 19.13 -7.64 28.75
N VAL A 110 20.02 -7.52 29.74
CA VAL A 110 21.01 -6.46 29.77
C VAL A 110 22.01 -6.84 28.70
N TYR A 111 21.78 -6.37 27.48
CA TYR A 111 22.70 -6.60 26.39
C TYR A 111 24.02 -5.89 26.69
N THR A 112 25.11 -6.63 26.51
CA THR A 112 26.46 -6.08 26.52
C THR A 112 26.88 -5.76 25.10
N SER A 113 27.99 -5.06 24.91
CA SER A 113 28.54 -4.79 23.57
C SER A 113 28.83 -6.06 22.76
N THR A 114 29.07 -7.19 23.43
CA THR A 114 29.35 -8.48 22.77
C THR A 114 28.13 -9.38 22.60
N THR A 115 27.04 -9.15 23.34
CA THR A 115 25.82 -9.98 23.29
C THR A 115 24.63 -9.30 22.63
N SER A 116 24.79 -8.03 22.22
CA SER A 116 23.72 -7.29 21.56
C SER A 116 23.41 -7.86 20.16
N PRO A 117 22.12 -8.04 19.81
CA PRO A 117 21.71 -8.43 18.46
C PRO A 117 21.92 -7.32 17.42
N THR A 118 22.36 -6.13 17.84
CA THR A 118 22.69 -4.97 17.01
C THR A 118 24.02 -4.34 17.47
N SER A 119 24.78 -3.80 16.51
CA SER A 119 25.99 -3.01 16.79
C SER A 119 25.70 -1.54 17.13
N ARG A 120 24.45 -1.08 17.07
CA ARG A 120 24.08 0.34 17.20
C ARG A 120 23.90 0.80 18.64
N CYS A 121 23.29 -0.03 19.50
CA CYS A 121 23.10 0.27 20.91
C CYS A 121 22.86 -1.00 21.74
N THR A 122 22.80 -0.86 23.06
CA THR A 122 22.56 -1.97 24.01
C THR A 122 21.21 -1.90 24.70
N LYS A 123 20.47 -0.81 24.53
CA LYS A 123 19.13 -0.61 25.09
C LYS A 123 18.25 0.14 24.09
N PRO A 124 16.97 -0.23 23.97
CA PRO A 124 16.05 0.50 23.11
C PRO A 124 15.77 1.90 23.66
N HIS A 125 15.49 2.84 22.77
CA HIS A 125 15.05 4.19 23.10
C HIS A 125 13.71 4.18 23.86
N ASP A 126 12.77 3.34 23.42
CA ASP A 126 11.53 3.06 24.14
C ASP A 126 11.64 1.70 24.86
N PRO A 127 11.62 1.65 26.20
CA PRO A 127 11.76 0.41 26.96
C PRO A 127 10.58 -0.57 26.78
N THR A 128 9.48 -0.14 26.16
CA THR A 128 8.32 -1.00 25.86
C THR A 128 8.48 -1.80 24.56
N LYS A 129 9.48 -1.44 23.75
CA LYS A 129 9.83 -2.09 22.47
C LYS A 129 11.07 -2.99 22.64
N PRO A 130 11.17 -4.09 21.87
CA PRO A 130 12.39 -4.89 21.84
C PRO A 130 13.53 -4.11 21.18
N LEU A 131 14.78 -4.48 21.49
CA LEU A 131 15.96 -3.82 20.92
C LEU A 131 16.06 -3.99 19.39
N VAL A 132 15.75 -5.19 18.90
CA VAL A 132 15.73 -5.55 17.47
C VAL A 132 14.39 -6.17 17.10
N GLN A 133 13.92 -5.87 15.89
CA GLN A 133 12.71 -6.45 15.29
C GLN A 133 12.98 -6.84 13.84
N TYR A 134 12.21 -7.81 13.36
CA TYR A 134 12.18 -8.18 11.95
C TYR A 134 10.78 -7.94 11.39
N ALA A 135 10.68 -7.71 10.09
CA ALA A 135 9.41 -7.69 9.37
C ALA A 135 9.60 -8.28 7.98
N ILE A 136 8.63 -9.05 7.51
CA ILE A 136 8.64 -9.69 6.20
C ILE A 136 7.51 -9.11 5.35
N MET A 137 7.86 -8.64 4.16
CA MET A 137 6.89 -8.19 3.15
C MET A 137 7.08 -8.99 1.87
N ILE A 138 5.99 -9.53 1.35
CA ILE A 138 5.95 -10.13 0.02
C ILE A 138 5.20 -9.19 -0.92
N ASP A 139 5.90 -8.68 -1.92
CA ASP A 139 5.31 -8.01 -3.06
C ASP A 139 4.94 -9.05 -4.12
N ALA A 140 3.64 -9.25 -4.33
CA ALA A 140 3.11 -10.10 -5.39
C ALA A 140 2.82 -9.26 -6.64
N GLY A 141 3.88 -9.00 -7.41
CA GLY A 141 3.84 -8.32 -8.70
C GLY A 141 3.23 -9.17 -9.82
N SER A 142 2.91 -8.52 -10.95
CA SER A 142 2.35 -9.19 -12.13
C SER A 142 3.37 -10.07 -12.88
N THR A 143 4.63 -9.64 -12.96
CA THR A 143 5.71 -10.34 -13.67
C THR A 143 6.46 -11.34 -12.79
N GLY A 144 6.38 -11.16 -11.47
CA GLY A 144 7.05 -11.97 -10.46
C GLY A 144 6.71 -11.50 -9.04
N SER A 145 7.04 -12.34 -8.06
CA SER A 145 6.90 -12.01 -6.64
C SER A 145 8.28 -11.74 -6.03
N ARG A 146 8.32 -10.91 -5.00
CA ARG A 146 9.54 -10.50 -4.29
C ARG A 146 9.33 -10.64 -2.79
N ILE A 147 10.36 -11.06 -2.06
CA ILE A 147 10.37 -11.02 -0.59
C ILE A 147 11.41 -10.02 -0.11
N HIS A 148 11.01 -9.28 0.91
CA HIS A 148 11.87 -8.39 1.66
C HIS A 148 11.84 -8.83 3.12
N VAL A 149 13.00 -9.14 3.69
CA VAL A 149 13.17 -9.45 5.10
C VAL A 149 13.99 -8.32 5.71
N TYR A 150 13.32 -7.47 6.47
CA TYR A 150 13.95 -6.30 7.07
C TYR A 150 14.34 -6.59 8.51
N LYS A 151 15.52 -6.12 8.91
CA LYS A 151 15.99 -6.08 10.29
C LYS A 151 16.05 -4.63 10.75
N PHE A 152 15.38 -4.31 11.85
CA PHE A 152 15.37 -2.98 12.46
C PHE A 152 15.95 -3.01 13.87
N ASN A 153 16.53 -1.89 14.29
CA ASN A 153 16.78 -1.60 15.70
C ASN A 153 15.90 -0.44 16.20
N ASN A 154 15.63 -0.43 17.50
CA ASN A 154 14.90 0.64 18.18
C ASN A 154 15.84 1.53 19.02
N CYS A 155 17.05 1.83 18.52
CA CYS A 155 18.02 2.67 19.24
C CYS A 155 17.66 4.16 19.23
N GLY A 156 16.85 4.58 18.26
CA GLY A 156 16.39 5.96 18.09
C GLY A 156 14.89 6.15 18.35
N PRO A 157 14.39 7.39 18.19
CA PRO A 157 12.96 7.69 18.31
C PRO A 157 12.12 7.02 17.22
N THR A 158 12.74 6.64 16.11
CA THR A 158 12.14 5.86 15.04
C THR A 158 12.96 4.58 14.81
N PRO A 159 12.33 3.49 14.35
CA PRO A 159 13.05 2.28 13.99
C PRO A 159 14.06 2.55 12.87
N GLU A 160 15.30 2.14 13.05
CA GLU A 160 16.37 2.26 12.06
C GLU A 160 16.56 0.92 11.34
N LEU A 161 16.54 0.95 10.00
CA LEU A 161 16.80 -0.20 9.15
C LEU A 161 18.29 -0.55 9.19
N GLU A 162 18.60 -1.79 9.59
CA GLU A 162 19.98 -2.30 9.62
C GLU A 162 20.33 -3.14 8.40
N ASN A 163 19.39 -3.95 7.94
CA ASN A 163 19.61 -4.89 6.86
C ASN A 163 18.31 -5.21 6.11
N GLU A 164 18.46 -5.51 4.83
CA GLU A 164 17.42 -6.08 3.97
C GLU A 164 17.97 -7.32 3.27
N ASP A 165 17.33 -8.47 3.48
CA ASP A 165 17.49 -9.62 2.61
C ASP A 165 16.38 -9.61 1.55
N PHE A 166 16.79 -9.63 0.29
CA PHE A 166 15.90 -9.51 -0.87
C PHE A 166 16.04 -10.70 -1.82
N LYS A 167 14.91 -11.19 -2.34
CA LYS A 167 14.89 -12.17 -3.44
C LYS A 167 13.65 -11.98 -4.30
N MET A 168 13.81 -12.21 -5.60
CA MET A 168 12.73 -12.23 -6.58
C MET A 168 12.57 -13.64 -7.17
N THR A 169 11.36 -13.98 -7.59
CA THR A 169 11.10 -15.19 -8.38
C THR A 169 11.79 -15.12 -9.74
N GLU A 170 12.28 -16.25 -10.23
CA GLU A 170 12.92 -16.31 -11.55
C GLU A 170 11.90 -16.00 -12.67
N PRO A 171 12.26 -15.15 -13.65
CA PRO A 171 11.42 -14.89 -14.81
C PRO A 171 11.10 -16.17 -15.59
N LYS A 172 9.84 -16.31 -16.02
CA LYS A 172 9.38 -17.44 -16.84
C LYS A 172 8.51 -16.96 -18.00
N PRO A 173 8.50 -17.64 -19.15
CA PRO A 173 7.50 -17.42 -20.19
C PRO A 173 6.09 -17.53 -19.62
N GLY A 174 5.25 -16.51 -19.84
CA GLY A 174 3.92 -16.41 -19.23
C GLY A 174 3.88 -15.75 -17.84
N GLY A 175 5.02 -15.31 -17.32
CA GLY A 175 5.17 -14.61 -16.03
C GLY A 175 5.37 -15.56 -14.85
N SER A 176 5.94 -15.00 -13.76
CA SER A 176 6.19 -15.72 -12.50
C SER A 176 5.40 -15.15 -11.32
N GLY A 177 4.54 -14.16 -11.58
CA GLY A 177 3.68 -13.54 -10.57
C GLY A 177 2.50 -14.43 -10.21
N LEU A 178 1.82 -14.13 -9.10
CA LEU A 178 0.63 -14.88 -8.67
C LEU A 178 -0.46 -14.92 -9.76
N SER A 179 -0.58 -13.85 -10.56
CA SER A 179 -1.56 -13.79 -11.65
C SER A 179 -1.33 -14.81 -12.77
N SER A 180 -0.11 -15.33 -12.94
CA SER A 180 0.24 -16.29 -14.00
C SER A 180 -0.37 -17.67 -13.80
N PHE A 181 -0.80 -17.99 -12.57
CA PHE A 181 -1.35 -19.29 -12.21
C PHE A 181 -2.85 -19.43 -12.49
N LYS A 182 -3.55 -18.31 -12.79
CA LYS A 182 -4.97 -18.27 -13.16
C LYS A 182 -5.86 -19.04 -12.16
N THR A 183 -6.29 -20.25 -12.53
CA THR A 183 -7.17 -21.11 -11.71
C THR A 183 -6.43 -22.00 -10.71
N ASP A 184 -5.10 -22.09 -10.79
CA ASP A 184 -4.26 -22.91 -9.90
C ASP A 184 -3.81 -22.13 -8.66
N ALA A 185 -4.72 -21.94 -7.71
CA ALA A 185 -4.46 -21.18 -6.48
C ALA A 185 -3.37 -21.82 -5.59
N GLU A 186 -3.31 -23.15 -5.52
CA GLU A 186 -2.30 -23.88 -4.75
C GLU A 186 -0.91 -23.77 -5.38
N GLY A 187 -0.81 -23.85 -6.71
CA GLY A 187 0.42 -23.59 -7.45
C GLY A 187 0.92 -22.16 -7.21
N ALA A 188 0.01 -21.18 -7.22
CA ALA A 188 0.33 -19.79 -6.91
C ALA A 188 0.92 -19.64 -5.49
N ALA A 189 0.31 -20.27 -4.49
CA ALA A 189 0.83 -20.24 -3.12
C ALA A 189 2.20 -20.92 -3.00
N LYS A 190 2.39 -22.10 -3.60
CA LYS A 190 3.67 -22.83 -3.63
C LYS A 190 4.78 -22.06 -4.34
N SER A 191 4.45 -21.20 -5.31
CA SER A 191 5.43 -20.39 -6.01
C SER A 191 6.23 -19.45 -5.09
N LEU A 192 5.71 -19.15 -3.89
CA LEU A 192 6.35 -18.31 -2.89
C LEU A 192 7.36 -19.07 -2.00
N ASP A 193 7.41 -20.41 -2.07
CA ASP A 193 8.30 -21.21 -1.20
C ASP A 193 9.78 -20.83 -1.31
N PRO A 194 10.35 -20.64 -2.52
CA PRO A 194 11.76 -20.26 -2.66
C PRO A 194 12.06 -18.88 -2.08
N LEU A 195 11.05 -18.04 -1.93
CA LEU A 195 11.16 -16.74 -1.26
C LEU A 195 11.12 -16.93 0.26
N MET A 196 10.21 -17.75 0.77
CA MET A 196 10.09 -18.05 2.20
C MET A 196 11.33 -18.73 2.77
N GLU A 197 12.08 -19.49 1.97
CA GLU A 197 13.39 -20.03 2.35
C GLU A 197 14.39 -18.92 2.76
N VAL A 198 14.32 -17.75 2.11
CA VAL A 198 15.16 -16.59 2.46
C VAL A 198 14.80 -16.09 3.86
N ALA A 199 13.50 -15.92 4.14
CA ALA A 199 13.04 -15.52 5.46
C ALA A 199 13.44 -16.53 6.55
N MET A 200 13.30 -17.83 6.27
CA MET A 200 13.69 -18.89 7.21
C MET A 200 15.18 -18.90 7.54
N LYS A 201 16.04 -18.47 6.60
CA LYS A 201 17.48 -18.35 6.78
C LYS A 201 17.89 -17.03 7.45
N ALA A 202 17.26 -15.92 7.07
CA ALA A 202 17.61 -14.58 7.51
C ALA A 202 17.16 -14.27 8.95
N VAL A 203 15.98 -14.73 9.34
CA VAL A 203 15.42 -14.47 10.68
C VAL A 203 15.90 -15.54 11.67
N PRO A 204 16.59 -15.18 12.78
CA PRO A 204 17.00 -16.16 13.78
C PRO A 204 15.81 -16.82 14.47
N ASP A 205 15.96 -18.08 14.90
CA ASP A 205 14.85 -18.89 15.42
C ASP A 205 14.07 -18.21 16.55
N GLU A 206 14.74 -17.53 17.47
CA GLU A 206 14.11 -16.81 18.58
C GLU A 206 13.19 -15.65 18.15
N TYR A 207 13.38 -15.08 16.94
CA TYR A 207 12.55 -14.00 16.41
C TYR A 207 11.43 -14.48 15.49
N LYS A 208 11.52 -15.69 14.91
CA LYS A 208 10.61 -16.16 13.85
C LYS A 208 9.13 -16.08 14.24
N SER A 209 8.76 -16.56 15.44
CA SER A 209 7.36 -16.58 15.88
C SER A 209 6.76 -15.20 16.10
N CYS A 210 7.59 -14.19 16.35
CA CYS A 210 7.20 -12.80 16.57
C CYS A 210 7.55 -11.89 15.39
N THR A 211 7.94 -12.46 14.24
CA THR A 211 8.24 -11.68 13.05
C THR A 211 6.98 -11.59 12.19
N PRO A 212 6.37 -10.41 12.02
CA PRO A 212 5.21 -10.24 11.18
C PRO A 212 5.54 -10.52 9.71
N ILE A 213 4.58 -11.14 9.03
CA ILE A 213 4.58 -11.31 7.57
C ILE A 213 3.29 -10.80 6.97
N ALA A 214 3.41 -10.01 5.90
CA ALA A 214 2.30 -9.58 5.06
C ALA A 214 2.60 -9.82 3.58
N VAL A 215 1.54 -10.02 2.80
CA VAL A 215 1.56 -10.16 1.35
C VAL A 215 0.66 -9.09 0.76
N LYS A 216 1.19 -8.30 -0.17
CA LYS A 216 0.38 -7.37 -0.95
C LYS A 216 0.53 -7.70 -2.43
N ALA A 217 -0.58 -8.05 -3.06
CA ALA A 217 -0.66 -8.18 -4.50
C ALA A 217 -0.95 -6.82 -5.16
N THR A 218 -0.40 -6.62 -6.34
CA THR A 218 -0.56 -5.37 -7.11
C THR A 218 -1.66 -5.49 -8.17
N ALA A 219 -1.73 -4.52 -9.08
CA ALA A 219 -2.75 -4.44 -10.13
C ALA A 219 -2.90 -5.71 -10.98
N GLY A 220 -1.82 -6.47 -11.20
CA GLY A 220 -1.86 -7.69 -12.03
C GLY A 220 -2.84 -8.75 -11.53
N LEU A 221 -2.92 -8.94 -10.20
CA LEU A 221 -3.84 -9.93 -9.64
C LEU A 221 -5.30 -9.50 -9.84
N ARG A 222 -5.61 -8.20 -9.68
CA ARG A 222 -6.97 -7.64 -9.89
C ARG A 222 -7.56 -7.99 -11.25
N LEU A 223 -6.71 -8.03 -12.28
CA LEU A 223 -7.13 -8.26 -13.66
C LEU A 223 -7.66 -9.68 -13.90
N LEU A 224 -7.42 -10.64 -12.99
CA LEU A 224 -8.02 -11.97 -13.07
C LEU A 224 -9.51 -11.97 -12.70
N GLY A 225 -10.03 -10.90 -12.10
CA GLY A 225 -11.38 -10.87 -11.53
C GLY A 225 -11.39 -11.31 -10.06
N GLU A 226 -12.46 -10.93 -9.37
CA GLU A 226 -12.59 -11.00 -7.92
C GLU A 226 -12.46 -12.45 -7.40
N ASP A 227 -13.24 -13.38 -7.96
CA ASP A 227 -13.28 -14.78 -7.49
C ASP A 227 -11.93 -15.48 -7.57
N MET A 228 -11.22 -15.33 -8.70
CA MET A 228 -9.90 -15.95 -8.88
C MET A 228 -8.85 -15.33 -7.97
N SER A 229 -8.86 -13.99 -7.87
CA SER A 229 -7.92 -13.27 -7.01
C SER A 229 -8.07 -13.68 -5.54
N LEU A 230 -9.32 -13.76 -5.04
CA LEU A 230 -9.60 -14.15 -3.66
C LEU A 230 -9.18 -15.58 -3.37
N LYS A 231 -9.41 -16.53 -4.28
CA LYS A 231 -8.96 -17.92 -4.12
C LYS A 231 -7.44 -18.03 -4.01
N ILE A 232 -6.70 -17.29 -4.84
CA ILE A 232 -5.23 -17.25 -4.79
C ILE A 232 -4.76 -16.67 -3.44
N LEU A 233 -5.32 -15.54 -3.01
CA LEU A 233 -4.94 -14.91 -1.73
C LEU A 233 -5.25 -15.81 -0.53
N GLU A 234 -6.36 -16.55 -0.57
CA GLU A 234 -6.74 -17.49 0.49
C GLU A 234 -5.78 -18.68 0.57
N ALA A 235 -5.37 -19.23 -0.59
CA ALA A 235 -4.36 -20.29 -0.65
C ALA A 235 -3.00 -19.80 -0.13
N VAL A 236 -2.58 -18.60 -0.51
CA VAL A 236 -1.35 -17.96 0.00
C VAL A 236 -1.41 -17.82 1.52
N ARG A 237 -2.52 -17.29 2.06
CA ARG A 237 -2.69 -17.13 3.50
C ARG A 237 -2.62 -18.46 4.23
N THR A 238 -3.39 -19.45 3.77
CA THR A 238 -3.42 -20.80 4.35
C THR A 238 -2.04 -21.41 4.39
N ARG A 239 -1.26 -21.23 3.31
CA ARG A 239 0.11 -21.72 3.23
C ARG A 239 1.03 -21.03 4.23
N LEU A 240 0.97 -19.70 4.35
CA LEU A 240 1.75 -18.96 5.34
C LEU A 240 1.38 -19.33 6.78
N GLU A 241 0.09 -19.56 7.04
CA GLU A 241 -0.41 -19.96 8.36
C GLU A 241 -0.02 -21.40 8.73
N THR A 242 0.06 -22.32 7.77
CA THR A 242 0.30 -23.75 8.06
C THR A 242 1.75 -24.22 7.90
N GLN A 243 2.52 -23.62 6.99
CA GLN A 243 3.86 -24.12 6.62
C GLN A 243 5.01 -23.34 7.28
N TYR A 244 4.76 -22.13 7.78
CA TYR A 244 5.83 -21.23 8.25
C TYR A 244 5.55 -20.69 9.65
N PRO A 245 6.60 -20.43 10.46
CA PRO A 245 6.46 -20.01 11.85
C PRO A 245 6.16 -18.51 12.04
N PHE A 246 6.11 -17.72 10.97
CA PHE A 246 5.99 -16.25 11.03
C PHE A 246 4.59 -15.77 11.40
N ALA A 247 4.47 -14.66 12.12
CA ALA A 247 3.18 -14.11 12.52
C ALA A 247 2.46 -13.48 11.32
N VAL A 248 1.48 -14.18 10.74
CA VAL A 248 0.72 -13.65 9.60
C VAL A 248 -0.20 -12.55 10.10
N VAL A 249 -0.11 -11.37 9.48
CA VAL A 249 -0.97 -10.25 9.83
C VAL A 249 -2.46 -10.64 9.64
N SER A 250 -3.30 -10.23 10.57
CA SER A 250 -4.69 -10.67 10.67
C SER A 250 -5.52 -10.26 9.46
N ARG A 251 -6.69 -10.86 9.30
CA ARG A 251 -7.60 -10.52 8.21
C ARG A 251 -8.15 -9.12 8.35
N GLU A 252 -8.41 -8.68 9.59
CA GLU A 252 -8.94 -7.36 9.93
C GLU A 252 -7.95 -6.22 9.65
N LYS A 253 -6.66 -6.54 9.56
CA LYS A 253 -5.59 -5.62 9.14
C LYS A 253 -5.06 -5.94 7.75
N ASN A 254 -5.80 -6.73 6.99
CA ASN A 254 -5.53 -7.09 5.60
C ASN A 254 -4.11 -7.62 5.36
N GLY A 255 -3.66 -8.58 6.17
CA GLY A 255 -2.30 -9.12 6.06
C GLY A 255 -1.97 -9.81 4.73
N VAL A 256 -2.97 -10.31 4.02
CA VAL A 256 -2.84 -10.89 2.67
C VAL A 256 -3.95 -10.28 1.82
N GLU A 257 -3.63 -9.29 0.99
CA GLU A 257 -4.63 -8.54 0.23
C GLU A 257 -4.09 -8.03 -1.11
N ILE A 258 -4.98 -7.43 -1.90
CA ILE A 258 -4.58 -6.61 -3.05
C ILE A 258 -4.48 -5.13 -2.63
N MET A 259 -3.27 -4.59 -2.59
CA MET A 259 -3.01 -3.23 -2.11
C MET A 259 -3.47 -2.18 -3.11
N LYS A 260 -4.24 -1.20 -2.64
CA LYS A 260 -4.73 -0.07 -3.45
C LYS A 260 -3.57 0.73 -4.05
N GLY A 261 -3.76 1.26 -5.25
CA GLY A 261 -2.68 1.99 -5.94
C GLY A 261 -2.29 3.28 -5.23
N GLU A 262 -3.23 3.90 -4.51
CA GLU A 262 -3.00 5.06 -3.65
C GLU A 262 -2.04 4.72 -2.49
N ASP A 263 -2.27 3.58 -1.83
CA ASP A 263 -1.42 3.11 -0.73
C ASP A 263 -0.02 2.74 -1.24
N GLU A 264 0.07 2.11 -2.42
CA GLU A 264 1.33 1.78 -3.09
C GLU A 264 2.23 3.02 -3.27
N GLY A 265 1.67 4.11 -3.81
CA GLY A 265 2.39 5.36 -4.00
C GLY A 265 2.86 5.98 -2.68
N VAL A 266 1.99 6.02 -1.67
CA VAL A 266 2.32 6.61 -0.37
C VAL A 266 3.40 5.82 0.35
N PHE A 267 3.33 4.49 0.34
CA PHE A 267 4.37 3.66 0.93
C PHE A 267 5.70 3.78 0.19
N ALA A 268 5.71 3.93 -1.14
CA ALA A 268 6.93 4.19 -1.88
C ALA A 268 7.55 5.56 -1.56
N TRP A 269 6.70 6.57 -1.33
CA TRP A 269 7.13 7.88 -0.83
C TRP A 269 7.76 7.78 0.57
N ILE A 270 7.16 7.00 1.48
CA ILE A 270 7.70 6.74 2.81
C ILE A 270 9.07 6.06 2.69
N THR A 271 9.18 4.98 1.92
CA THR A 271 10.46 4.27 1.68
C THR A 271 11.54 5.24 1.21
N THR A 272 11.26 5.99 0.16
CA THR A 272 12.23 6.89 -0.47
C THR A 272 12.72 7.94 0.52
N ASN A 273 11.80 8.64 1.18
CA ASN A 273 12.15 9.70 2.11
C ASN A 273 12.78 9.17 3.40
N TYR A 274 12.41 7.96 3.85
CA TYR A 274 13.03 7.29 4.98
C TYR A 274 14.48 6.93 4.67
N LEU A 275 14.74 6.31 3.52
CA LEU A 275 16.10 5.93 3.10
C LEU A 275 16.98 7.17 2.85
N LEU A 276 16.41 8.26 2.33
CA LEU A 276 17.10 9.54 2.21
C LEU A 276 17.35 10.22 3.57
N GLY A 277 16.67 9.81 4.63
CA GLY A 277 16.74 10.42 5.96
C GLY A 277 15.91 11.70 6.12
N LYS A 278 15.06 12.02 5.13
CA LYS A 278 14.19 13.21 5.10
C LYS A 278 12.96 13.08 6.00
N ILE A 279 12.61 11.86 6.40
CA ILE A 279 11.60 11.56 7.42
C ILE A 279 12.15 10.58 8.47
N GLY A 280 11.62 10.63 9.68
CA GLY A 280 12.00 9.77 10.78
C GLY A 280 13.31 10.14 11.50
N GLY A 281 14.14 10.98 10.90
CA GLY A 281 15.29 11.61 11.53
C GLY A 281 15.03 13.05 11.98
N PRO A 282 16.04 13.73 12.56
CA PRO A 282 15.96 15.14 12.94
C PRO A 282 15.99 16.10 11.74
N ASP A 283 16.28 15.60 10.53
CA ASP A 283 16.28 16.42 9.33
C ASP A 283 14.85 16.79 8.91
N GLU A 284 14.59 18.10 8.82
CA GLU A 284 13.32 18.66 8.37
C GLU A 284 13.39 19.19 6.92
N SER A 285 14.41 18.80 6.17
CA SER A 285 14.57 19.18 4.77
C SER A 285 13.35 18.80 3.91
N PRO A 286 13.11 19.52 2.80
CA PRO A 286 12.03 19.20 1.88
C PRO A 286 12.12 17.76 1.37
N THR A 287 10.99 17.06 1.46
CA THR A 287 10.84 15.68 1.01
C THR A 287 10.99 15.58 -0.51
N ALA A 288 11.40 14.40 -0.99
CA ALA A 288 11.42 14.09 -2.41
C ALA A 288 10.02 13.65 -2.89
N ALA A 289 9.74 13.91 -4.16
CA ALA A 289 8.60 13.33 -4.86
C ALA A 289 8.93 11.94 -5.40
N VAL A 290 7.90 11.12 -5.56
CA VAL A 290 7.99 9.76 -6.05
C VAL A 290 7.03 9.57 -7.21
N PHE A 291 7.57 9.01 -8.30
CA PHE A 291 6.81 8.56 -9.46
C PHE A 291 7.16 7.11 -9.75
N ASP A 292 6.16 6.23 -9.64
CA ASP A 292 6.33 4.80 -9.87
C ASP A 292 5.63 4.42 -11.16
N LEU A 293 6.37 3.94 -12.16
CA LEU A 293 5.78 3.40 -13.38
C LEU A 293 5.74 1.88 -13.29
N GLY A 294 4.61 1.36 -12.84
CA GLY A 294 4.30 -0.07 -12.83
C GLY A 294 3.81 -0.58 -14.19
N GLY A 295 3.40 -1.85 -14.23
CA GLY A 295 2.86 -2.47 -15.45
C GLY A 295 1.44 -2.03 -15.80
N GLY A 296 0.58 -1.92 -14.78
CA GLY A 296 -0.86 -1.61 -14.95
C GLY A 296 -1.27 -0.19 -14.55
N SER A 297 -0.47 0.49 -13.74
CA SER A 297 -0.71 1.86 -13.25
C SER A 297 0.59 2.63 -13.13
N THR A 298 0.47 3.95 -13.00
CA THR A 298 1.56 4.84 -12.58
C THR A 298 1.11 5.66 -11.38
N GLN A 299 1.95 5.75 -10.36
CA GLN A 299 1.67 6.46 -9.11
C GLN A 299 2.49 7.74 -9.04
N ILE A 300 1.91 8.77 -8.43
CA ILE A 300 2.56 10.05 -8.14
C ILE A 300 2.28 10.43 -6.69
N VAL A 301 3.33 10.71 -5.91
CA VAL A 301 3.21 11.22 -4.55
C VAL A 301 4.24 12.30 -4.27
N PHE A 302 3.79 13.44 -3.75
CA PHE A 302 4.68 14.54 -3.34
C PHE A 302 4.02 15.40 -2.27
N GLN A 303 4.84 16.19 -1.56
CA GLN A 303 4.38 17.17 -0.57
C GLN A 303 4.38 18.57 -1.21
N PRO A 304 3.24 19.08 -1.71
CA PRO A 304 3.19 20.39 -2.34
C PRO A 304 3.41 21.51 -1.32
N THR A 305 4.15 22.53 -1.73
CA THR A 305 4.32 23.77 -0.98
C THR A 305 3.52 24.90 -1.65
N PHE A 306 2.50 25.40 -0.96
CA PHE A 306 1.68 26.52 -1.43
C PHE A 306 2.23 27.85 -0.94
N LYS A 307 3.11 28.47 -1.72
CA LYS A 307 3.63 29.82 -1.40
C LYS A 307 2.55 30.87 -1.61
N LYS A 308 2.43 31.83 -0.69
CA LYS A 308 1.55 33.00 -0.86
C LYS A 308 2.01 33.79 -2.09
N SER A 309 1.24 33.73 -3.18
CA SER A 309 1.47 34.54 -4.37
C SER A 309 1.14 36.02 -4.08
N PRO A 310 2.06 36.98 -4.30
CA PRO A 310 1.78 38.41 -4.18
C PRO A 310 0.70 38.89 -5.17
N HIS A 311 0.51 38.17 -6.27
CA HIS A 311 -0.40 38.53 -7.36
C HIS A 311 -1.78 37.83 -7.25
N GLY A 312 -2.05 37.12 -6.15
CA GLY A 312 -3.25 36.28 -6.01
C GLY A 312 -3.23 35.06 -6.95
N GLY A 313 -4.28 34.22 -6.87
CA GLY A 313 -4.54 33.17 -7.86
C GLY A 313 -4.00 31.76 -7.61
N MET A 314 -3.23 31.52 -6.53
CA MET A 314 -2.85 30.17 -6.11
C MET A 314 -3.56 29.80 -4.80
N PRO A 315 -4.09 28.56 -4.65
CA PRO A 315 -4.63 28.08 -3.38
C PRO A 315 -3.59 28.20 -2.27
N GLN A 316 -4.06 28.50 -1.05
CA GLN A 316 -3.18 28.55 0.13
C GLN A 316 -2.93 27.16 0.73
N THR A 317 -3.77 26.19 0.38
CA THR A 317 -3.75 24.80 0.88
C THR A 317 -4.17 23.86 -0.24
N MET A 318 -3.93 22.56 -0.05
CA MET A 318 -4.47 21.54 -0.94
C MET A 318 -6.00 21.48 -0.84
N GLU A 319 -6.66 21.30 -1.97
CA GLU A 319 -8.10 21.03 -2.02
C GLU A 319 -8.43 19.73 -1.29
N GLU A 320 -9.66 19.62 -0.79
CA GLU A 320 -10.10 18.40 -0.12
C GLU A 320 -10.51 17.34 -1.15
N GLY A 321 -10.16 16.07 -0.88
CA GLY A 321 -10.53 14.94 -1.72
C GLY A 321 -9.63 13.74 -1.48
N ASP A 322 -9.90 12.65 -2.19
CA ASP A 322 -9.15 11.38 -2.01
C ASP A 322 -7.65 11.53 -2.35
N HIS A 323 -7.28 12.53 -3.15
CA HIS A 323 -5.90 12.84 -3.50
C HIS A 323 -5.08 13.42 -2.33
N LYS A 324 -5.73 13.89 -1.27
CA LYS A 324 -5.09 14.51 -0.11
C LYS A 324 -4.88 13.47 0.98
N TYR A 325 -3.62 13.14 1.25
CA TYR A 325 -3.24 12.14 2.23
C TYR A 325 -2.53 12.78 3.43
N LYS A 326 -3.03 12.51 4.64
CA LYS A 326 -2.42 12.99 5.89
C LYS A 326 -1.63 11.86 6.53
N LEU A 327 -0.32 12.07 6.67
CA LEU A 327 0.61 11.11 7.25
C LEU A 327 1.24 11.71 8.52
N LYS A 328 1.24 10.95 9.61
CA LYS A 328 2.09 11.24 10.76
C LYS A 328 3.17 10.18 10.88
N PHE A 329 4.43 10.59 10.81
CA PHE A 329 5.58 9.70 10.89
C PHE A 329 6.75 10.39 11.59
N GLY A 330 7.38 9.70 12.54
CA GLY A 330 8.54 10.23 13.26
C GLY A 330 8.24 11.53 14.02
N GLY A 331 7.03 11.69 14.53
CA GLY A 331 6.59 12.91 15.24
C GLY A 331 6.24 14.10 14.36
N ARG A 332 6.37 13.99 13.03
CA ARG A 332 6.03 15.03 12.05
C ARG A 332 4.75 14.69 11.32
N GLU A 333 4.00 15.71 10.92
CA GLU A 333 2.80 15.60 10.09
C GLU A 333 3.10 16.06 8.67
N PHE A 334 2.60 15.31 7.69
CA PHE A 334 2.77 15.57 6.27
C PHE A 334 1.40 15.57 5.60
N GLU A 335 1.18 16.55 4.73
CA GLU A 335 0.04 16.60 3.83
C GLU A 335 0.57 16.33 2.41
N LEU A 336 0.28 15.13 1.91
CA LEU A 336 0.79 14.64 0.64
C LEU A 336 -0.32 14.71 -0.41
N TYR A 337 0.04 15.09 -1.63
CA TYR A 337 -0.76 14.77 -2.80
C TYR A 337 -0.40 13.36 -3.22
N GLN A 338 -1.41 12.53 -3.46
CA GLN A 338 -1.25 11.19 -3.98
C GLN A 338 -2.26 10.93 -5.10
N HIS A 339 -1.84 10.21 -6.13
CA HIS A 339 -2.76 9.63 -7.09
C HIS A 339 -2.18 8.39 -7.78
N SER A 340 -3.06 7.46 -8.15
CA SER A 340 -2.73 6.27 -8.94
C SER A 340 -3.51 6.26 -10.25
N HIS A 341 -2.83 6.49 -11.36
CA HIS A 341 -3.43 6.44 -12.69
C HIS A 341 -3.51 4.99 -13.20
N LEU A 342 -4.61 4.30 -12.85
CA LEU A 342 -4.90 2.96 -13.37
C LEU A 342 -5.09 3.00 -14.89
N GLY A 343 -4.48 2.04 -15.60
CA GLY A 343 -4.48 1.97 -17.06
C GLY A 343 -3.34 2.74 -17.73
N TYR A 344 -2.49 3.42 -16.95
CA TYR A 344 -1.35 4.21 -17.44
C TYR A 344 0.00 3.63 -17.01
N GLY A 345 0.04 2.39 -16.52
CA GLY A 345 1.28 1.63 -16.42
C GLY A 345 1.84 1.29 -17.80
N LEU A 346 3.12 0.93 -17.89
CA LEU A 346 3.81 0.78 -19.18
C LEU A 346 3.12 -0.24 -20.12
N MET A 347 2.67 -1.38 -19.58
CA MET A 347 2.01 -2.42 -20.40
C MET A 347 0.58 -1.99 -20.78
N SER A 348 -0.14 -1.33 -19.89
CA SER A 348 -1.47 -0.80 -20.19
C SER A 348 -1.41 0.33 -21.23
N ALA A 349 -0.42 1.22 -21.13
CA ALA A 349 -0.18 2.27 -22.11
C ALA A 349 0.15 1.68 -23.49
N ARG A 350 0.97 0.63 -23.54
CA ARG A 350 1.24 -0.13 -24.77
C ARG A 350 -0.03 -0.70 -25.39
N LYS A 351 -0.88 -1.36 -24.59
CA LYS A 351 -2.20 -1.84 -25.05
C LYS A 351 -3.05 -0.70 -25.61
N ALA A 352 -3.16 0.42 -24.89
CA ALA A 352 -3.94 1.59 -25.31
C ALA A 352 -3.40 2.21 -26.61
N LEU A 353 -2.08 2.28 -26.78
CA LEU A 353 -1.42 2.76 -28.00
C LEU A 353 -1.74 1.87 -29.21
N HIS A 354 -1.65 0.56 -29.05
CA HIS A 354 -2.00 -0.38 -30.12
C HIS A 354 -3.48 -0.32 -30.48
N GLN A 355 -4.38 -0.21 -29.49
CA GLN A 355 -5.80 0.02 -29.71
C GLN A 355 -6.05 1.32 -30.48
N LEU A 356 -5.36 2.41 -30.12
CA LEU A 356 -5.48 3.70 -30.80
C LEU A 356 -5.02 3.63 -32.27
N VAL A 357 -3.93 2.92 -32.56
CA VAL A 357 -3.48 2.68 -33.94
C VAL A 357 -4.54 1.92 -34.72
N LEU A 358 -5.12 0.87 -34.13
CA LEU A 358 -6.15 0.05 -34.77
C LEU A 358 -7.45 0.83 -35.03
N ASP A 359 -7.89 1.63 -34.06
CA ASP A 359 -9.05 2.52 -34.18
C ASP A 359 -8.84 3.57 -35.29
N ARG A 360 -7.65 4.18 -35.39
CA ARG A 360 -7.33 5.12 -36.48
C ARG A 360 -7.37 4.46 -37.86
N MET A 361 -6.84 3.24 -37.98
CA MET A 361 -6.90 2.48 -39.23
C MET A 361 -8.32 2.12 -39.62
N HIS A 362 -9.15 1.74 -38.65
CA HIS A 362 -10.57 1.46 -38.85
C HIS A 362 -11.32 2.69 -39.33
N LYS A 363 -11.13 3.85 -38.68
CA LYS A 363 -11.76 5.12 -39.07
C LYS A 363 -11.36 5.58 -40.48
N GLN A 364 -10.17 5.24 -40.95
CA GLN A 364 -9.72 5.53 -42.31
C GLN A 364 -10.29 4.55 -43.35
N ASN A 365 -10.73 3.37 -42.92
CA ASN A 365 -11.20 2.28 -43.79
C ASN A 365 -12.51 1.67 -43.23
N PRO A 366 -13.57 2.46 -43.00
CA PRO A 366 -14.74 2.01 -42.24
C PRO A 366 -15.48 0.84 -42.90
N ASP A 367 -15.46 0.78 -44.24
CA ASP A 367 -16.23 -0.19 -45.02
C ASP A 367 -15.49 -1.51 -45.28
N SER A 368 -14.27 -1.68 -44.76
CA SER A 368 -13.47 -2.87 -45.03
C SER A 368 -12.72 -3.34 -43.79
N ARG A 369 -12.59 -4.65 -43.64
CA ARG A 369 -11.72 -5.29 -42.63
C ARG A 369 -10.53 -6.01 -43.26
N ALA A 370 -10.36 -5.93 -44.58
CA ALA A 370 -9.27 -6.61 -45.29
C ALA A 370 -7.88 -6.10 -44.90
N TRP A 371 -7.79 -4.89 -44.32
CA TRP A 371 -6.54 -4.31 -43.82
C TRP A 371 -6.03 -4.98 -42.54
N LEU A 372 -6.88 -5.66 -41.75
CA LEU A 372 -6.46 -6.39 -40.55
C LEU A 372 -5.46 -7.52 -40.87
N SER A 373 -5.53 -8.08 -42.07
CA SER A 373 -4.62 -9.12 -42.55
C SER A 373 -3.34 -8.59 -43.21
N LYS A 374 -3.18 -7.25 -43.30
CA LYS A 374 -1.99 -6.61 -43.86
C LYS A 374 -1.13 -6.02 -42.74
N PRO A 375 0.19 -5.85 -42.93
CA PRO A 375 1.01 -5.09 -42.01
C PRO A 375 0.45 -3.69 -41.78
N ILE A 376 0.28 -3.31 -40.52
CA ILE A 376 -0.30 -2.03 -40.10
C ILE A 376 0.84 -1.08 -39.72
N PRO A 377 0.97 0.08 -40.39
CA PRO A 377 2.00 1.05 -40.04
C PRO A 377 1.85 1.56 -38.61
N ASN A 378 2.91 1.44 -37.82
CA ASN A 378 2.97 1.96 -36.46
C ASN A 378 4.30 2.68 -36.21
N SER A 379 4.23 4.01 -36.11
CA SER A 379 5.40 4.88 -35.85
C SER A 379 6.15 4.60 -34.55
N CYS A 380 5.57 3.82 -33.63
CA CYS A 380 6.18 3.44 -32.36
C CYS A 380 6.93 2.09 -32.41
N ILE A 381 6.82 1.35 -33.51
CA ILE A 381 7.61 0.13 -33.73
C ILE A 381 8.95 0.52 -34.37
N THR A 382 10.01 -0.17 -33.96
CA THR A 382 11.38 0.09 -34.42
C THR A 382 11.47 0.06 -35.95
N PRO A 383 12.15 1.02 -36.60
CA PRO A 383 12.22 1.10 -38.06
C PRO A 383 12.65 -0.20 -38.72
N GLY A 384 11.97 -0.58 -39.81
CA GLY A 384 12.26 -1.80 -40.57
C GLY A 384 11.93 -3.14 -39.88
N THR A 385 11.32 -3.11 -38.69
CA THR A 385 10.91 -4.32 -37.96
C THR A 385 9.40 -4.54 -38.02
N GLN A 386 8.99 -5.78 -37.79
CA GLN A 386 7.58 -6.14 -37.65
C GLN A 386 7.37 -6.89 -36.35
N LYS A 387 6.21 -6.69 -35.73
CA LYS A 387 5.81 -7.40 -34.52
C LYS A 387 4.36 -7.87 -34.62
N LYS A 388 4.16 -9.16 -34.36
CA LYS A 388 2.82 -9.74 -34.20
C LYS A 388 2.28 -9.37 -32.83
N ILE A 389 1.10 -8.75 -32.80
CA ILE A 389 0.50 -8.18 -31.58
C ILE A 389 -0.97 -8.60 -31.53
N THR A 390 -1.39 -9.10 -30.37
CA THR A 390 -2.81 -9.31 -30.07
C THR A 390 -3.38 -8.03 -29.47
N VAL A 391 -4.40 -7.48 -30.13
CA VAL A 391 -5.11 -6.27 -29.70
C VAL A 391 -6.54 -6.66 -29.33
N GLU A 392 -6.89 -6.48 -28.06
CA GLU A 392 -8.26 -6.66 -27.58
C GLU A 392 -8.99 -5.31 -27.63
N MET A 393 -10.05 -5.21 -28.42
CA MET A 393 -10.85 -3.98 -28.55
C MET A 393 -12.06 -3.97 -27.61
N PRO A 394 -12.47 -2.80 -27.08
CA PRO A 394 -13.63 -2.68 -26.19
C PRO A 394 -14.93 -3.23 -26.77
N ALA A 395 -15.83 -3.72 -25.91
CA ALA A 395 -17.10 -4.34 -26.31
C ALA A 395 -18.07 -3.36 -27.01
N ASP A 396 -17.93 -2.07 -26.76
CA ASP A 396 -18.69 -0.98 -27.36
C ASP A 396 -18.10 -0.47 -28.69
N HIS A 397 -16.98 -1.03 -29.14
CA HIS A 397 -16.32 -0.67 -30.39
C HIS A 397 -16.78 -1.54 -31.57
N GLU A 398 -16.80 -1.00 -32.79
CA GLU A 398 -17.18 -1.75 -34.02
C GLU A 398 -16.25 -2.93 -34.36
N LEU A 399 -15.06 -2.93 -33.77
CA LEU A 399 -14.08 -4.01 -33.80
C LEU A 399 -14.02 -4.80 -32.50
N ALA A 400 -15.07 -4.82 -31.67
CA ALA A 400 -15.07 -5.55 -30.40
C ALA A 400 -14.50 -6.97 -30.51
N GLY A 401 -13.67 -7.35 -29.52
CA GLY A 401 -13.02 -8.66 -29.46
C GLY A 401 -11.50 -8.60 -29.71
N GLU A 402 -10.88 -9.78 -29.75
CA GLU A 402 -9.44 -9.94 -29.95
C GLU A 402 -9.08 -10.02 -31.44
N HIS A 403 -8.07 -9.25 -31.84
CA HIS A 403 -7.52 -9.24 -33.19
C HIS A 403 -6.02 -9.48 -33.14
N GLU A 404 -5.55 -10.46 -33.90
CA GLU A 404 -4.13 -10.70 -34.08
C GLU A 404 -3.67 -9.97 -35.35
N VAL A 405 -2.81 -8.95 -35.17
CA VAL A 405 -2.34 -8.09 -36.26
C VAL A 405 -0.82 -8.05 -36.30
N VAL A 406 -0.26 -7.74 -37.47
CA VAL A 406 1.16 -7.45 -37.62
C VAL A 406 1.33 -5.94 -37.67
N MET A 407 2.05 -5.37 -36.71
CA MET A 407 2.43 -3.96 -36.73
C MET A 407 3.83 -3.81 -37.32
N GLU A 408 3.98 -2.86 -38.23
CA GLU A 408 5.20 -2.60 -38.98
C GLU A 408 5.76 -1.22 -38.63
N GLY A 409 7.04 -1.20 -38.26
CA GLY A 409 7.78 0.03 -38.05
C GLY A 409 8.00 0.80 -39.37
N PRO A 410 8.18 2.12 -39.30
CA PRO A 410 8.41 2.95 -40.48
C PRO A 410 9.75 2.60 -41.17
N ALA A 411 9.94 3.04 -42.41
CA ALA A 411 11.23 2.89 -43.09
C ALA A 411 12.34 3.73 -42.43
N ASP A 412 12.00 4.93 -41.95
CA ASP A 412 12.87 5.82 -41.20
C ASP A 412 12.20 6.25 -39.89
N ALA A 413 13.02 6.55 -38.89
CA ALA A 413 12.54 6.89 -37.55
C ALA A 413 11.73 8.20 -37.54
N ILE A 414 10.55 8.15 -36.93
CA ILE A 414 9.61 9.27 -36.77
C ILE A 414 9.16 9.40 -35.31
N PRO A 415 10.09 9.61 -34.34
CA PRO A 415 9.79 9.59 -32.91
C PRO A 415 8.72 10.60 -32.50
N ALA A 416 8.63 11.75 -33.18
CA ALA A 416 7.60 12.74 -32.92
C ALA A 416 6.16 12.23 -33.17
N GLN A 417 5.96 11.38 -34.19
CA GLN A 417 4.64 10.78 -34.45
C GLN A 417 4.29 9.74 -33.39
N CYS A 418 5.28 8.97 -32.91
CA CYS A 418 5.06 8.07 -31.78
C CYS A 418 4.72 8.84 -30.50
N ARG A 419 5.43 9.95 -30.23
CA ARG A 419 5.11 10.84 -29.11
C ARG A 419 3.68 11.38 -29.19
N ALA A 420 3.23 11.79 -30.37
CA ALA A 420 1.85 12.25 -30.55
C ALA A 420 0.80 11.15 -30.29
N LEU A 421 1.12 9.88 -30.59
CA LEU A 421 0.28 8.75 -30.18
C LEU A 421 0.27 8.58 -28.65
N ALA A 422 1.43 8.69 -28.01
CA ALA A 422 1.55 8.60 -26.55
C ALA A 422 0.82 9.73 -25.82
N GLU A 423 0.86 10.95 -26.35
CA GLU A 423 0.13 12.09 -25.80
C GLU A 423 -1.38 11.95 -25.98
N ALA A 424 -1.82 11.38 -27.12
CA ALA A 424 -3.23 11.19 -27.40
C ALA A 424 -3.92 10.26 -26.37
N ILE A 425 -3.23 9.24 -25.87
CA ILE A 425 -3.79 8.33 -24.86
C ILE A 425 -3.85 8.96 -23.45
N LEU A 426 -3.29 10.15 -23.24
CA LEU A 426 -3.39 10.87 -21.95
C LEU A 426 -4.73 11.59 -21.78
N TYR A 427 -5.48 11.82 -22.87
CA TYR A 427 -6.77 12.53 -22.86
C TYR A 427 -6.72 13.88 -22.12
N LYS A 428 -5.76 14.74 -22.50
CA LYS A 428 -5.54 16.06 -21.90
C LYS A 428 -6.77 16.98 -21.97
N ASP A 429 -7.62 16.81 -22.98
CA ASP A 429 -8.83 17.61 -23.17
C ASP A 429 -10.06 17.09 -22.38
N LYS A 430 -9.90 16.00 -21.62
CA LYS A 430 -11.00 15.46 -20.81
C LYS A 430 -11.40 16.45 -19.72
N ALA A 431 -12.71 16.60 -19.52
CA ALA A 431 -13.28 17.55 -18.57
C ALA A 431 -12.61 17.46 -17.17
N CYS A 432 -12.11 18.60 -16.70
CA CYS A 432 -11.44 18.72 -15.42
C CYS A 432 -12.43 19.24 -14.37
N ASN A 433 -12.90 18.34 -13.50
CA ASN A 433 -13.89 18.68 -12.48
C ASN A 433 -13.30 19.49 -11.32
N LEU A 434 -12.02 19.29 -11.03
CA LEU A 434 -11.29 20.00 -9.98
C LEU A 434 -9.95 20.47 -10.57
N ALA A 435 -9.92 21.72 -11.01
CA ALA A 435 -8.73 22.32 -11.59
C ALA A 435 -7.68 22.66 -10.51
N PRO A 436 -6.38 22.68 -10.86
CA PRO A 436 -5.80 22.22 -12.12
C PRO A 436 -5.76 20.69 -12.23
N CYS A 437 -5.71 20.18 -13.47
CA CYS A 437 -5.62 18.74 -13.74
C CYS A 437 -4.34 18.40 -14.50
N SER A 438 -3.79 17.21 -14.27
CA SER A 438 -2.70 16.65 -15.07
C SER A 438 -3.25 16.14 -16.40
N PHE A 439 -3.79 14.93 -16.41
CA PHE A 439 -4.37 14.30 -17.59
C PHE A 439 -5.58 13.42 -17.23
N ASN A 440 -6.37 13.01 -18.22
CA ASN A 440 -7.58 12.21 -18.02
C ASN A 440 -8.58 12.82 -17.00
N GLY A 441 -8.61 14.16 -16.89
CA GLY A 441 -9.49 14.89 -15.97
C GLY A 441 -9.15 14.75 -14.48
N VAL A 442 -7.93 14.29 -14.15
CA VAL A 442 -7.48 14.07 -12.77
C VAL A 442 -6.86 15.34 -12.19
N HIS A 443 -7.36 15.79 -11.04
CA HIS A 443 -6.81 16.92 -10.30
C HIS A 443 -5.34 16.68 -9.91
N GLN A 444 -4.47 17.67 -10.13
CA GLN A 444 -3.08 17.64 -9.68
C GLN A 444 -2.57 19.06 -9.39
N PRO A 445 -2.02 19.35 -8.20
CA PRO A 445 -1.32 20.60 -7.94
C PRO A 445 -0.14 20.80 -8.93
N PRO A 446 0.07 22.00 -9.51
CA PRO A 446 1.08 22.19 -10.56
C PRO A 446 2.49 22.02 -9.99
N LEU A 447 3.25 21.03 -10.49
CA LEU A 447 4.59 20.72 -10.01
C LEU A 447 5.54 21.91 -10.11
N GLU A 448 5.51 22.64 -11.22
CA GLU A 448 6.35 23.83 -11.40
C GLU A 448 6.09 24.93 -10.35
N LYS A 449 4.89 24.98 -9.77
CA LYS A 449 4.50 26.00 -8.79
C LYS A 449 4.61 25.51 -7.35
N THR A 450 4.33 24.24 -7.10
CA THR A 450 4.23 23.67 -5.74
C THR A 450 5.37 22.72 -5.39
N PHE A 451 6.20 22.31 -6.35
CA PHE A 451 7.29 21.34 -6.18
C PHE A 451 8.44 21.57 -7.19
N ALA A 452 8.89 22.81 -7.27
CA ALA A 452 9.73 23.29 -8.37
C ALA A 452 11.20 22.84 -8.29
N LYS A 453 11.73 22.62 -7.09
CA LYS A 453 13.20 22.51 -6.86
C LYS A 453 13.63 21.23 -6.15
N GLU A 454 12.71 20.62 -5.44
CA GLU A 454 12.94 19.45 -4.61
C GLU A 454 13.26 18.22 -5.47
N ASP A 455 13.82 17.16 -4.89
CA ASP A 455 14.20 15.98 -5.67
C ASP A 455 12.97 15.24 -6.20
N VAL A 456 13.05 14.72 -7.43
CA VAL A 456 12.04 13.85 -8.04
C VAL A 456 12.68 12.50 -8.31
N TYR A 457 12.20 11.44 -7.66
CA TYR A 457 12.62 10.08 -7.91
C TYR A 457 11.60 9.37 -8.80
N ILE A 458 12.08 8.78 -9.89
CA ILE A 458 11.31 7.96 -10.81
C ILE A 458 11.90 6.54 -10.81
N PHE A 459 11.08 5.51 -10.62
CA PHE A 459 11.59 4.12 -10.51
C PHE A 459 10.67 3.11 -11.20
N SER A 460 10.91 1.81 -10.96
CA SER A 460 10.31 0.69 -11.70
C SER A 460 10.63 0.78 -13.19
N TYR A 461 9.65 0.76 -14.10
CA TYR A 461 9.93 0.79 -15.54
C TYR A 461 10.64 2.08 -15.99
N PHE A 462 10.57 3.17 -15.22
CA PHE A 462 11.43 4.33 -15.49
C PHE A 462 12.92 3.97 -15.40
N TYR A 463 13.31 3.24 -14.35
CA TYR A 463 14.66 2.73 -14.18
C TYR A 463 14.97 1.67 -15.23
N ASP A 464 14.13 0.63 -15.34
CA ASP A 464 14.43 -0.53 -16.20
C ASP A 464 14.66 -0.14 -17.66
N ARG A 465 13.88 0.81 -18.20
CA ARG A 465 14.00 1.22 -19.62
C ARG A 465 15.10 2.22 -19.91
N THR A 466 15.55 2.98 -18.93
CA THR A 466 16.58 4.02 -19.14
C THR A 466 17.95 3.56 -18.72
N HIS A 467 18.06 2.80 -17.63
CA HIS A 467 19.31 2.29 -17.10
C HIS A 467 19.98 1.28 -18.05
N GLU A 468 19.19 0.38 -18.66
CA GLU A 468 19.68 -0.58 -19.68
C GLU A 468 20.26 0.12 -20.92
N LEU A 469 19.94 1.40 -21.12
CA LEU A 469 20.47 2.24 -22.21
C LEU A 469 21.51 3.25 -21.72
N GLY A 470 22.05 3.06 -20.52
CA GLY A 470 23.17 3.82 -19.97
C GLY A 470 22.83 5.22 -19.47
N MET A 471 21.55 5.50 -19.17
CA MET A 471 21.17 6.77 -18.54
C MET A 471 21.81 6.91 -17.14
N PRO A 472 22.39 8.07 -16.78
CA PRO A 472 22.91 8.30 -15.44
C PRO A 472 21.81 8.29 -14.36
N GLU A 473 22.20 8.22 -13.09
CA GLU A 473 21.26 8.25 -11.95
C GLU A 473 20.49 9.57 -11.81
N SER A 474 20.98 10.66 -12.42
CA SER A 474 20.33 11.97 -12.45
C SER A 474 20.40 12.53 -13.87
N PHE A 475 19.27 12.97 -14.41
CA PHE A 475 19.16 13.51 -15.76
C PHE A 475 17.94 14.41 -15.90
N THR A 476 17.91 15.22 -16.94
CA THR A 476 16.79 16.08 -17.32
C THR A 476 15.82 15.37 -18.26
N LEU A 477 14.56 15.81 -18.29
CA LEU A 477 13.60 15.28 -19.27
C LEU A 477 14.02 15.55 -20.73
N ARG A 478 14.86 16.56 -20.97
CA ARG A 478 15.51 16.79 -22.26
C ARG A 478 16.45 15.65 -22.64
N GLU A 479 17.32 15.23 -21.73
CA GLU A 479 18.22 14.09 -21.95
C GLU A 479 17.43 12.79 -22.16
N LEU A 480 16.28 12.62 -21.48
CA LEU A 480 15.36 11.51 -21.76
C LEU A 480 14.81 11.55 -23.19
N GLN A 481 14.44 12.74 -23.71
CA GLN A 481 14.00 12.88 -25.09
C GLN A 481 15.12 12.60 -26.09
N ASP A 482 16.36 12.99 -25.79
CA ASP A 482 17.52 12.71 -26.63
C ASP A 482 17.84 11.21 -26.65
N LEU A 483 17.79 10.54 -25.50
CA LEU A 483 17.88 9.07 -25.40
C LEU A 483 16.79 8.41 -26.25
N THR A 484 15.55 8.88 -26.11
CA THR A 484 14.39 8.39 -26.87
C THR A 484 14.62 8.49 -28.37
N ALA A 485 15.10 9.64 -28.85
CA ALA A 485 15.38 9.85 -30.27
C ALA A 485 16.43 8.86 -30.81
N LYS A 486 17.51 8.62 -30.05
CA LYS A 486 18.56 7.65 -30.40
C LYS A 486 18.05 6.21 -30.40
N ALA A 487 17.26 5.82 -29.40
CA ALA A 487 16.68 4.47 -29.35
C ALA A 487 15.68 4.23 -30.48
N CYS A 488 14.85 5.23 -30.82
CA CYS A 488 13.90 5.17 -31.93
C CYS A 488 14.55 5.16 -33.32
N GLY A 489 15.80 5.61 -33.46
CA GLY A 489 16.50 5.70 -34.74
C GLY A 489 16.79 4.36 -35.42
N GLY A 490 16.64 3.25 -34.69
CA GLY A 490 16.96 1.90 -35.15
C GLY A 490 18.47 1.67 -35.27
N GLU A 491 18.87 0.61 -35.98
CA GLU A 491 20.28 0.22 -36.11
C GLU A 491 21.19 1.36 -36.61
N LYS A 492 20.65 2.31 -37.37
CA LYS A 492 21.38 3.49 -37.86
C LYS A 492 21.93 4.40 -36.75
N THR A 493 21.36 4.35 -35.55
CA THR A 493 21.73 5.22 -34.41
C THR A 493 22.18 4.43 -33.18
N TRP A 494 22.05 3.10 -33.20
CA TRP A 494 22.34 2.26 -32.04
C TRP A 494 23.82 2.10 -31.74
N ASP A 495 24.72 2.52 -32.63
CA ASP A 495 26.15 2.67 -32.34
C ASP A 495 26.40 3.59 -31.12
N ALA A 496 25.47 4.50 -30.81
CA ALA A 496 25.51 5.32 -29.61
C ALA A 496 25.44 4.50 -28.29
N PHE A 497 24.99 3.24 -28.36
CA PHE A 497 24.85 2.33 -27.22
C PHE A 497 25.90 1.22 -27.20
N ALA A 498 26.83 1.18 -28.16
CA ALA A 498 27.81 0.08 -28.29
C ALA A 498 28.72 -0.11 -27.07
N GLY A 499 28.89 0.93 -26.24
CA GLY A 499 29.66 0.86 -24.99
C GLY A 499 28.89 0.30 -23.79
N ILE A 500 27.61 -0.06 -23.95
CA ILE A 500 26.73 -0.51 -22.86
C ILE A 500 26.40 -1.98 -23.09
N GLU A 501 26.79 -2.81 -22.11
CA GLU A 501 26.61 -4.26 -22.18
C GLU A 501 25.13 -4.63 -22.34
N GLY A 502 24.80 -5.43 -23.36
CA GLY A 502 23.45 -5.93 -23.62
C GLY A 502 22.47 -4.91 -24.20
N ALA A 503 22.87 -3.65 -24.39
CA ALA A 503 21.95 -2.60 -24.83
C ALA A 503 21.47 -2.81 -26.28
N ILE A 504 22.37 -3.18 -27.19
CA ILE A 504 22.03 -3.40 -28.60
C ILE A 504 21.16 -4.65 -28.75
N GLU A 505 21.52 -5.76 -28.08
CA GLU A 505 20.72 -6.98 -28.07
C GLU A 505 19.32 -6.71 -27.50
N GLY A 506 19.24 -5.97 -26.38
CA GLY A 506 17.97 -5.58 -25.76
C GLY A 506 17.09 -4.71 -26.66
N LEU A 507 17.69 -3.82 -27.45
CA LEU A 507 16.99 -3.00 -28.45
C LEU A 507 16.47 -3.85 -29.63
N GLN A 508 17.27 -4.81 -30.11
CA GLN A 508 16.89 -5.75 -31.17
C GLN A 508 15.75 -6.68 -30.74
N GLU A 509 15.80 -7.20 -29.52
CA GLU A 509 14.78 -8.11 -28.97
C GLU A 509 13.45 -7.40 -28.64
N ARG A 510 13.47 -6.07 -28.50
CA ARG A 510 12.30 -5.27 -28.09
C ARG A 510 11.97 -4.19 -29.12
N PRO A 511 11.24 -4.55 -30.19
CA PRO A 511 10.78 -3.59 -31.21
C PRO A 511 9.94 -2.42 -30.69
N GLU A 512 9.42 -2.51 -29.46
CA GLU A 512 8.58 -1.50 -28.80
C GLU A 512 9.37 -0.53 -27.91
N THR A 513 10.71 -0.57 -27.90
CA THR A 513 11.50 0.35 -27.06
C THR A 513 11.20 1.82 -27.37
N CYS A 514 11.00 2.15 -28.66
CA CYS A 514 10.60 3.49 -29.06
C CYS A 514 9.22 3.90 -28.51
N LEU A 515 8.27 2.95 -28.44
CA LEU A 515 6.97 3.12 -27.82
C LEU A 515 7.12 3.46 -26.33
N ASP A 516 7.85 2.61 -25.61
CA ASP A 516 8.01 2.72 -24.15
C ASP A 516 8.62 4.08 -23.76
N LEU A 517 9.71 4.48 -24.41
CA LEU A 517 10.42 5.72 -24.09
C LEU A 517 9.65 6.98 -24.48
N ASN A 518 8.90 6.96 -25.59
CA ASN A 518 8.01 8.08 -25.94
C ASN A 518 6.83 8.19 -24.96
N PHE A 519 6.29 7.06 -24.49
CA PHE A 519 5.27 7.08 -23.45
C PHE A 519 5.81 7.66 -22.14
N MET A 520 6.99 7.24 -21.69
CA MET A 520 7.64 7.80 -20.50
C MET A 520 7.88 9.31 -20.62
N SER A 521 8.37 9.76 -21.77
CA SER A 521 8.58 11.19 -22.06
C SER A 521 7.26 11.97 -22.07
N ALA A 522 6.23 11.46 -22.74
CA ALA A 522 4.91 12.08 -22.78
C ALA A 522 4.25 12.13 -21.40
N LEU A 523 4.36 11.05 -20.61
CA LEU A 523 3.80 10.96 -19.27
C LEU A 523 4.44 12.00 -18.34
N LEU A 524 5.77 12.11 -18.31
CA LEU A 524 6.49 13.04 -17.43
C LEU A 524 6.30 14.50 -17.87
N HIS A 525 6.52 14.80 -19.16
CA HIS A 525 6.51 16.18 -19.64
C HIS A 525 5.10 16.69 -19.93
N THR A 526 4.30 15.95 -20.69
CA THR A 526 2.97 16.38 -21.16
C THR A 526 1.86 16.02 -20.16
N GLY A 527 1.95 14.83 -19.56
CA GLY A 527 0.99 14.32 -18.59
C GLY A 527 1.09 15.05 -17.25
N TYR A 528 2.22 14.88 -16.56
CA TYR A 528 2.49 15.47 -15.26
C TYR A 528 2.92 16.94 -15.30
N GLU A 529 3.10 17.51 -16.50
CA GLU A 529 3.45 18.92 -16.71
C GLU A 529 4.79 19.32 -16.07
N MET A 530 5.76 18.41 -16.06
CA MET A 530 7.12 18.75 -15.65
C MET A 530 7.82 19.57 -16.75
N PRO A 531 8.53 20.66 -16.40
CA PRO A 531 9.36 21.38 -17.36
C PRO A 531 10.38 20.47 -18.05
N ILE A 532 10.71 20.73 -19.32
CA ILE A 532 11.61 19.86 -20.09
C ILE A 532 13.03 19.81 -19.50
N ASP A 533 13.45 20.86 -18.81
CA ASP A 533 14.75 20.94 -18.13
C ASP A 533 14.66 20.49 -16.65
N ARG A 534 13.53 19.89 -16.24
CA ARG A 534 13.37 19.33 -14.89
C ARG A 534 14.28 18.13 -14.71
N GLU A 535 15.15 18.21 -13.70
CA GLU A 535 15.96 17.08 -13.25
C GLU A 535 15.11 16.05 -12.50
N VAL A 536 15.32 14.78 -12.85
CA VAL A 536 14.75 13.58 -12.24
C VAL A 536 15.87 12.60 -11.90
N LYS A 537 15.63 11.74 -10.91
CA LYS A 537 16.58 10.76 -10.41
C LYS A 537 16.04 9.35 -10.56
N ILE A 538 16.87 8.42 -11.04
CA ILE A 538 16.58 6.99 -11.07
C ILE A 538 17.49 6.29 -10.07
N ALA A 539 16.94 5.31 -9.33
CA ALA A 539 17.72 4.46 -8.47
C ALA A 539 17.02 3.11 -8.31
N LYS A 540 17.79 2.02 -8.37
CA LYS A 540 17.30 0.70 -7.95
C LYS A 540 17.35 0.55 -6.43
N LYS A 541 18.40 1.12 -5.81
CA LYS A 541 18.65 1.04 -4.37
C LYS A 541 19.06 2.39 -3.80
N ILE A 542 18.67 2.65 -2.55
CA ILE A 542 19.21 3.75 -1.75
C ILE A 542 19.84 3.15 -0.49
N LYS A 543 21.13 3.47 -0.26
CA LYS A 543 21.93 2.92 0.85
C LYS A 543 21.92 1.38 0.91
N GLY A 544 21.92 0.73 -0.27
CA GLY A 544 21.93 -0.73 -0.38
C GLY A 544 20.56 -1.42 -0.28
N ASN A 545 19.48 -0.67 -0.02
CA ASN A 545 18.12 -1.19 0.13
C ASN A 545 17.29 -0.92 -1.12
N GLU A 546 16.46 -1.89 -1.53
CA GLU A 546 15.57 -1.81 -2.69
C GLU A 546 14.60 -0.63 -2.57
N LEU A 547 14.46 0.10 -3.67
CA LEU A 547 13.50 1.18 -3.79
C LEU A 547 12.14 0.62 -4.21
N GLY A 548 11.07 1.06 -3.54
CA GLY A 548 9.71 0.60 -3.79
C GLY A 548 8.85 0.78 -2.54
N TRP A 549 7.63 0.27 -2.56
CA TRP A 549 6.67 0.49 -1.47
C TRP A 549 6.90 -0.40 -0.23
N CYS A 550 7.63 -1.52 -0.36
CA CYS A 550 7.66 -2.57 0.65
C CYS A 550 8.21 -2.13 2.02
N LEU A 551 9.27 -1.32 2.06
CA LEU A 551 9.84 -0.83 3.32
C LEU A 551 8.85 0.08 4.06
N GLY A 552 8.28 1.06 3.35
CA GLY A 552 7.26 1.95 3.88
C GLY A 552 6.02 1.22 4.41
N ALA A 553 5.61 0.14 3.76
CA ALA A 553 4.53 -0.73 4.22
C ALA A 553 4.92 -1.65 5.41
N SER A 554 6.22 -1.89 5.60
CA SER A 554 6.74 -2.75 6.68
C SER A 554 6.93 -2.00 8.00
N LEU A 555 7.26 -0.70 7.96
CA LEU A 555 7.51 0.08 9.18
C LEU A 555 6.30 0.10 10.15
N PRO A 556 5.02 0.21 9.71
CA PRO A 556 3.87 0.08 10.60
C PRO A 556 3.79 -1.29 11.28
N LEU A 557 4.28 -2.36 10.65
CA LEU A 557 4.22 -3.71 11.22
C LEU A 557 5.07 -3.85 12.49
N LEU A 558 5.98 -2.92 12.77
CA LEU A 558 6.82 -2.96 13.97
C LEU A 558 6.05 -2.58 15.25
N GLU A 559 4.85 -2.03 15.14
CA GLU A 559 4.01 -1.68 16.30
C GLU A 559 3.16 -2.87 16.77
N LYS A 560 2.92 -2.96 18.09
CA LYS A 560 2.16 -4.07 18.71
C LYS A 560 0.70 -4.13 18.26
N GLU A 561 0.12 -2.99 17.86
CA GLU A 561 -1.30 -2.90 17.46
C GLU A 561 -1.52 -3.17 15.96
N SER A 562 -0.50 -3.66 15.25
CA SER A 562 -0.55 -3.84 13.80
C SER A 562 -1.20 -5.15 13.35
N GLY A 563 -1.96 -5.80 14.24
CA GLY A 563 -2.79 -6.96 13.94
C GLY A 563 -2.01 -8.26 13.74
N TRP A 564 -0.94 -8.46 14.49
CA TRP A 564 -0.25 -9.73 14.55
C TRP A 564 0.15 -10.01 15.98
N GLU A 565 0.21 -11.29 16.34
CA GLU A 565 0.65 -11.75 17.65
C GLU A 565 1.73 -12.82 17.48
N CYS A 566 2.65 -12.89 18.43
CA CYS A 566 3.65 -13.94 18.43
C CYS A 566 2.97 -15.31 18.42
N ARG A 567 3.33 -16.17 17.47
CA ARG A 567 2.82 -17.54 17.46
C ARG A 567 3.33 -18.28 18.71
N ILE A 568 2.42 -18.87 19.47
CA ILE A 568 2.76 -19.70 20.61
C ILE A 568 3.49 -20.93 20.07
N ARG A 569 4.74 -21.13 20.49
CA ARG A 569 5.41 -22.42 20.30
C ARG A 569 4.77 -23.38 21.28
N GLU A 570 4.00 -24.35 20.79
CA GLU A 570 3.81 -25.57 21.57
C GLU A 570 5.19 -26.19 21.73
N VAL A 571 5.72 -26.11 22.95
CA VAL A 571 6.93 -26.83 23.32
C VAL A 571 6.51 -28.28 23.42
N SER A 572 6.77 -29.06 22.37
CA SER A 572 6.57 -30.50 22.35
C SER A 572 7.67 -31.26 23.07
#